data_AF-A0A1E3QAW4-F1
#
_entry.id   AF-A0A1E3QAW4-F1
#
_cell.length_a   1.000
_cell.length_b   1.000
_cell.length_c   1.000
_cell.angle_alpha   90.00
_cell.angle_beta   90.00
_cell.angle_gamma   90.00
#
_symmetry.space_group_name_H-M   'P 1'
#
loop_
_entity.id
_entity.type
_entity.pdbx_description
1 polymer ?
#
loop_
_entity_poly.entity_id
_entity_poly.type
_entity_poly.pdbx_seq_one_letter_code
_entity_poly.pdbx_strand_id
1 'polypeptide(L)'
;MSCGSVSNYTCPDQLCCSLHGWCGSSKDYCLDGCQPDYGNCGSTWMPTPAASTIGPLPTSIDGRCGPGVGICPSGQCCSPSGWCGITTDYCASPDCQTGYGKCDADATPRGLNTSAVRRYKIGKVPYGEAIYGCKDPSHVAMTFDDGPYLYTNDLLNILAEYGAKATFFVTGNNLGKGEIDSLAKPWRHYITKAYTAGHQIASHSWSHANFDELTPWEQKRELYKNEMALVNIIGKFPAYFRPPYSACGDICLATLEQLGYHVIYFDFDTEDYLHSTADTIQQSKDIVNAYFDQRDTKSSDTLSIQHDIHYQTVYNLTEYSLKIMKQKGYKLVTVGECLGDPKSNWYRSWPDKPKNR
;
A
#
# COMPACT_ATOMS: atom_id res chain seq x y z
N MET A 1 -7.09 38.81 -11.68
CA MET A 1 -6.68 38.66 -13.09
C MET A 1 -7.91 38.28 -13.90
N SER A 2 -8.14 38.91 -15.05
CA SER A 2 -9.26 38.58 -15.93
C SER A 2 -8.95 37.32 -16.76
N CYS A 3 -9.98 36.57 -17.09
CA CYS A 3 -9.92 35.35 -17.90
C CYS A 3 -11.18 35.19 -18.76
N GLY A 4 -11.18 34.19 -19.64
CA GLY A 4 -12.35 33.83 -20.44
C GLY A 4 -12.31 34.40 -21.86
N SER A 5 -13.26 33.96 -22.69
CA SER A 5 -13.27 34.19 -24.14
C SER A 5 -13.22 35.67 -24.56
N VAL A 6 -13.78 36.57 -23.75
CA VAL A 6 -13.77 38.02 -24.01
C VAL A 6 -12.39 38.64 -23.82
N SER A 7 -11.62 38.14 -22.84
CA SER A 7 -10.27 38.65 -22.54
C SER A 7 -9.17 37.83 -23.21
N ASN A 8 -9.48 36.61 -23.66
CA ASN A 8 -8.57 35.62 -24.25
C ASN A 8 -7.37 35.27 -23.35
N TYR A 9 -7.57 35.32 -22.03
CA TYR A 9 -6.57 34.95 -21.03
C TYR A 9 -7.00 33.70 -20.26
N THR A 10 -6.02 32.84 -19.97
CA THR A 10 -6.16 31.62 -19.16
C THR A 10 -5.62 31.89 -17.75
N CYS A 11 -6.28 31.35 -16.74
CA CYS A 11 -5.82 31.47 -15.36
C CYS A 11 -4.52 30.70 -15.11
N PRO A 12 -3.65 31.18 -14.20
CA PRO A 12 -2.48 30.45 -13.73
C PRO A 12 -2.84 29.09 -13.12
N ASP A 13 -1.86 28.17 -13.06
CA ASP A 13 -2.02 26.82 -12.52
C ASP A 13 -2.75 26.81 -11.16
N GLN A 14 -3.67 25.87 -10.99
CA GLN A 14 -4.55 25.71 -9.80
C GLN A 14 -5.66 26.75 -9.63
N LEU A 15 -5.82 27.73 -10.54
CA LEU A 15 -6.93 28.68 -10.50
C LEU A 15 -8.02 28.35 -11.53
N CYS A 16 -9.26 28.62 -11.14
CA CYS A 16 -10.45 28.44 -11.96
C CYS A 16 -10.87 29.77 -12.57
N CYS A 17 -11.48 29.72 -13.76
CA CYS A 17 -12.02 30.90 -14.42
C CYS A 17 -13.53 30.95 -14.21
N SER A 18 -14.03 31.93 -13.45
CA SER A 18 -15.46 32.06 -13.15
C SER A 18 -16.28 32.43 -14.38
N LEU A 19 -17.60 32.26 -14.30
CA LEU A 19 -18.55 32.70 -15.34
C LEU A 19 -18.47 34.22 -15.61
N HIS A 20 -17.96 34.98 -14.63
CA HIS A 20 -17.79 36.42 -14.69
C HIS A 20 -16.43 36.86 -15.28
N GLY A 21 -15.60 35.91 -15.73
CA GLY A 21 -14.32 36.20 -16.39
C GLY A 21 -13.21 36.61 -15.43
N TRP A 22 -13.19 36.05 -14.23
CA TRP A 22 -12.14 36.30 -13.23
C TRP A 22 -11.50 35.01 -12.75
N CYS A 23 -10.19 35.05 -12.51
CA CYS A 23 -9.46 33.93 -11.91
C CYS A 23 -9.61 33.90 -10.39
N GLY A 24 -9.88 32.72 -9.83
CA GLY A 24 -9.94 32.49 -8.40
C GLY A 24 -10.04 31.01 -8.04
N SER A 25 -9.95 30.71 -6.75
CA SER A 25 -9.95 29.34 -6.21
C SER A 25 -11.16 29.01 -5.33
N SER A 26 -12.08 29.97 -5.13
CA SER A 26 -13.28 29.71 -4.32
C SER A 26 -14.34 28.93 -5.12
N LYS A 27 -15.37 28.48 -4.40
CA LYS A 27 -16.52 27.76 -4.98
C LYS A 27 -17.13 28.52 -6.18
N ASP A 28 -17.21 29.84 -6.07
CA ASP A 28 -17.82 30.73 -7.07
C ASP A 28 -17.00 30.84 -8.37
N TYR A 29 -15.73 30.40 -8.32
CA TYR A 29 -14.84 30.37 -9.49
C TYR A 29 -14.74 28.96 -10.09
N CYS A 30 -14.76 27.92 -9.24
CA CYS A 30 -14.44 26.55 -9.64
C CYS A 30 -15.65 25.66 -9.90
N LEU A 31 -16.86 26.04 -9.46
CA LEU A 31 -18.08 25.26 -9.64
C LEU A 31 -18.99 25.88 -10.72
N ASP A 32 -20.28 26.05 -10.44
CA ASP A 32 -21.31 26.37 -11.43
C ASP A 32 -20.94 27.58 -12.29
N GLY A 33 -20.69 27.33 -13.58
CA GLY A 33 -20.31 28.34 -14.57
C GLY A 33 -18.80 28.55 -14.78
N CYS A 34 -17.94 27.71 -14.20
CA CYS A 34 -16.51 27.71 -14.50
C CYS A 34 -16.24 27.47 -16.00
N GLN A 35 -15.36 28.27 -16.61
CA GLN A 35 -15.01 28.21 -18.04
C GLN A 35 -13.79 27.25 -18.26
N PRO A 36 -14.00 26.01 -18.74
CA PRO A 36 -12.98 24.96 -18.73
C PRO A 36 -11.80 25.20 -19.67
N ASP A 37 -11.99 26.00 -20.73
CA ASP A 37 -10.92 26.36 -21.67
C ASP A 37 -9.97 27.43 -21.10
N TYR A 38 -10.36 28.08 -19.99
CA TYR A 38 -9.66 29.23 -19.43
C TYR A 38 -9.28 29.06 -17.94
N GLY A 39 -9.56 27.90 -17.34
CA GLY A 39 -9.20 27.58 -15.96
C GLY A 39 -9.49 26.12 -15.59
N ASN A 40 -9.04 25.69 -14.41
CA ASN A 40 -9.13 24.29 -13.98
C ASN A 40 -10.53 23.94 -13.41
N CYS A 41 -11.50 23.67 -14.29
CA CYS A 41 -12.88 23.37 -13.90
C CYS A 41 -13.07 21.86 -13.64
N GLY A 42 -13.67 21.50 -12.50
CA GLY A 42 -14.04 20.11 -12.19
C GLY A 42 -12.96 19.26 -11.49
N SER A 43 -11.79 19.80 -11.16
CA SER A 43 -10.93 19.21 -10.13
C SER A 43 -11.52 19.52 -8.76
N THR A 44 -11.59 18.53 -7.87
CA THR A 44 -12.08 18.62 -6.48
C THR A 44 -11.76 19.98 -5.88
N TRP A 45 -12.81 20.76 -5.58
CA TRP A 45 -12.72 21.98 -4.78
C TRP A 45 -11.85 21.68 -3.55
N MET A 46 -10.62 22.19 -3.56
CA MET A 46 -9.84 22.33 -2.35
C MET A 46 -10.30 23.64 -1.74
N PRO A 47 -10.86 23.67 -0.51
CA PRO A 47 -10.69 24.88 0.24
C PRO A 47 -9.17 25.12 0.26
N THR A 48 -8.71 26.32 -0.11
CA THR A 48 -7.45 26.79 0.44
C THR A 48 -7.50 26.42 1.92
N PRO A 49 -6.53 25.64 2.46
CA PRO A 49 -6.52 25.40 3.89
C PRO A 49 -6.70 26.79 4.50
N ALA A 50 -7.71 26.96 5.36
CA ALA A 50 -7.84 28.17 6.14
C ALA A 50 -6.43 28.47 6.60
N ALA A 51 -5.88 29.62 6.15
CA ALA A 51 -4.48 29.92 6.34
C ALA A 51 -4.18 29.55 7.78
N SER A 52 -3.37 28.50 7.97
CA SER A 52 -3.04 28.08 9.31
C SER A 52 -2.50 29.33 9.94
N THR A 53 -3.11 29.76 11.05
CA THR A 53 -2.63 30.91 11.82
C THR A 53 -1.23 30.65 12.40
N ILE A 54 -0.62 29.53 12.04
CA ILE A 54 0.72 29.09 12.33
C ILE A 54 1.51 29.29 11.03
N GLY A 55 2.48 30.20 11.05
CA GLY A 55 3.50 30.33 9.99
C GLY A 55 4.27 29.01 9.79
N PRO A 56 5.27 28.99 8.88
CA PRO A 56 6.12 27.80 8.74
C PRO A 56 6.64 27.37 10.12
N LEU A 57 6.50 26.08 10.43
CA LEU A 57 6.96 25.52 11.70
C LEU A 57 8.42 25.93 11.94
N PRO A 58 8.78 26.34 13.17
CA PRO A 58 10.14 26.77 13.46
C PRO A 58 11.11 25.62 13.21
N THR A 59 12.28 25.94 12.64
CA THR A 59 13.38 24.99 12.58
C THR A 59 13.91 24.75 13.99
N SER A 60 14.06 23.47 14.34
CA SER A 60 14.59 23.03 15.62
C SER A 60 15.97 23.63 15.90
N ILE A 61 16.13 24.18 17.11
CA ILE A 61 17.39 24.73 17.61
C ILE A 61 18.02 23.86 18.71
N ASP A 62 17.22 23.01 19.35
CA ASP A 62 17.60 22.12 20.45
C ASP A 62 17.63 20.63 20.04
N GLY A 63 17.40 20.36 18.75
CA GLY A 63 17.36 19.01 18.18
C GLY A 63 16.00 18.31 18.33
N ARG A 64 14.98 18.95 18.92
CA ARG A 64 13.63 18.39 19.01
C ARG A 64 12.77 18.69 17.79
N CYS A 65 11.92 17.77 17.40
CA CYS A 65 11.02 17.90 16.26
C CYS A 65 9.68 17.21 16.51
N GLY A 66 8.73 17.44 15.60
CA GLY A 66 7.43 16.80 15.62
C GLY A 66 6.28 17.80 15.84
N PRO A 67 5.04 17.29 15.91
CA PRO A 67 3.83 18.10 16.08
C PRO A 67 3.92 19.07 17.25
N GLY A 68 3.67 20.35 16.98
CA GLY A 68 3.71 21.42 18.00
C GLY A 68 5.11 21.79 18.50
N VAL A 69 6.18 21.16 17.99
CA VAL A 69 7.57 21.44 18.37
C VAL A 69 8.29 22.20 17.26
N GLY A 70 8.40 21.61 16.08
CA GLY A 70 9.18 22.19 14.98
C GLY A 70 9.68 21.14 14.00
N ILE A 71 10.40 21.59 12.98
CA ILE A 71 10.98 20.73 11.94
C ILE A 71 12.49 20.60 12.11
N CYS A 72 13.05 19.48 11.67
CA CYS A 72 14.48 19.27 11.74
C CYS A 72 15.27 20.19 10.78
N PRO A 73 16.55 20.46 11.10
CA PRO A 73 17.45 21.15 10.18
C PRO A 73 17.54 20.44 8.83
N SER A 74 17.88 21.20 7.79
CA SER A 74 18.00 20.68 6.42
C SER A 74 18.87 19.41 6.37
N GLY A 75 18.32 18.34 5.79
CA GLY A 75 19.00 17.05 5.62
C GLY A 75 18.84 16.08 6.80
N GLN A 76 18.18 16.48 7.89
CA GLN A 76 17.87 15.61 9.02
C GLN A 76 16.42 15.12 8.98
N CYS A 77 16.21 13.98 9.63
CA CYS A 77 14.95 13.27 9.77
C CYS A 77 14.44 13.43 11.20
N CYS A 78 13.12 13.37 11.37
CA CYS A 78 12.50 13.43 12.68
C CYS A 78 12.12 12.02 13.13
N SER A 79 12.80 11.52 14.16
CA SER A 79 12.57 10.18 14.71
C SER A 79 11.20 10.08 15.40
N PRO A 80 10.65 8.88 15.64
CA PRO A 80 9.40 8.72 16.39
C PRO A 80 9.49 9.27 17.82
N SER A 81 10.69 9.37 18.38
CA SER A 81 10.94 9.96 19.71
C SER A 81 11.03 11.50 19.71
N GLY A 82 10.80 12.15 18.55
CA GLY A 82 10.79 13.60 18.42
C GLY A 82 12.19 14.22 18.42
N TRP A 83 13.19 13.52 17.89
CA TRP A 83 14.57 14.00 17.79
C TRP A 83 15.06 14.04 16.35
N CYS A 84 15.90 15.02 16.05
CA CYS A 84 16.53 15.19 14.76
C CYS A 84 17.82 14.38 14.62
N GLY A 85 17.98 13.71 13.49
CA GLY A 85 19.16 12.91 13.19
C GLY A 85 19.19 12.44 11.74
N ILE A 86 20.23 11.68 11.36
CA ILE A 86 20.48 11.26 9.97
C ILE A 86 20.64 9.74 9.81
N THR A 87 20.58 8.98 10.90
CA THR A 87 20.74 7.53 10.84
C THR A 87 19.42 6.86 10.48
N THR A 88 19.47 5.57 10.13
CA THR A 88 18.29 4.77 9.79
C THR A 88 17.20 4.87 10.87
N ASP A 89 17.56 4.84 12.15
CA ASP A 89 16.62 4.92 13.29
C ASP A 89 15.82 6.25 13.33
N TYR A 90 16.24 7.27 12.58
CA TYR A 90 15.56 8.55 12.47
C TYR A 90 14.80 8.70 11.16
N CYS A 91 15.32 8.08 10.09
CA CYS A 91 14.91 8.33 8.71
C CYS A 91 14.05 7.23 8.10
N ALA A 92 14.12 6.02 8.65
CA ALA A 92 13.42 4.87 8.11
C ALA A 92 11.93 4.94 8.40
N SER A 93 11.15 4.63 7.38
CA SER A 93 9.72 4.40 7.53
C SER A 93 9.46 3.02 8.17
N PRO A 94 8.36 2.88 8.92
CA PRO A 94 7.24 3.82 9.07
C PRO A 94 7.49 4.92 10.13
N ASP A 95 8.58 4.83 10.89
CA ASP A 95 8.75 5.58 12.13
C ASP A 95 9.15 7.05 11.95
N CYS A 96 9.73 7.41 10.81
CA CYS A 96 10.09 8.79 10.51
C CYS A 96 8.84 9.69 10.38
N GLN A 97 8.81 10.79 11.13
CA GLN A 97 7.68 11.72 11.14
C GLN A 97 7.66 12.60 9.88
N THR A 98 6.86 12.20 8.90
CA THR A 98 6.66 12.92 7.64
C THR A 98 6.23 14.37 7.89
N GLY A 99 6.84 15.33 7.18
CA GLY A 99 6.56 16.76 7.35
C GLY A 99 7.36 17.45 8.46
N TYR A 100 8.06 16.69 9.30
CA TYR A 100 8.93 17.20 10.36
C TYR A 100 10.43 16.97 10.11
N GLY A 101 10.78 16.30 9.02
CA GLY A 101 12.14 16.06 8.55
C GLY A 101 12.14 15.48 7.14
N LYS A 102 13.29 14.94 6.69
CA LYS A 102 13.44 14.30 5.38
C LYS A 102 13.41 12.77 5.51
N CYS A 103 12.24 12.17 5.45
CA CYS A 103 12.08 10.71 5.59
C CYS A 103 12.49 9.97 4.31
N ASP A 104 12.87 8.69 4.43
CA ASP A 104 13.24 7.87 3.27
C ASP A 104 12.04 7.61 2.34
N ALA A 105 10.82 7.47 2.88
CA ALA A 105 9.60 7.31 2.10
C ALA A 105 9.04 8.61 1.53
N ASP A 106 9.64 9.78 1.80
CA ASP A 106 9.30 11.02 1.09
C ASP A 106 9.60 10.89 -0.42
N ALA A 107 10.56 10.03 -0.77
CA ALA A 107 10.86 9.65 -2.13
C ALA A 107 9.58 9.25 -2.89
N THR A 108 9.48 9.73 -4.13
CA THR A 108 8.39 9.40 -5.05
C THR A 108 8.99 8.59 -6.20
N PRO A 109 8.49 7.37 -6.47
CA PRO A 109 8.94 6.58 -7.59
C PRO A 109 8.89 7.35 -8.90
N ARG A 110 9.79 7.01 -9.82
CA ARG A 110 9.76 7.58 -11.17
C ARG A 110 8.55 7.06 -11.94
N GLY A 111 8.21 7.74 -13.04
CA GLY A 111 7.13 7.31 -13.93
C GLY A 111 5.83 8.09 -13.74
N LEU A 112 4.78 7.66 -14.43
CA LEU A 112 3.51 8.36 -14.45
C LEU A 112 2.71 8.05 -13.18
N ASN A 113 2.23 9.11 -12.52
CA ASN A 113 1.32 8.99 -11.40
C ASN A 113 0.00 8.33 -11.85
N THR A 114 -0.53 7.45 -11.01
CA THR A 114 -1.71 6.62 -11.28
C THR A 114 -3.03 7.25 -10.82
N SER A 115 -3.00 8.46 -10.24
CA SER A 115 -4.20 9.21 -9.81
C SER A 115 -5.21 9.44 -10.92
N ALA A 116 -4.75 9.57 -12.16
CA ALA A 116 -5.60 9.74 -13.33
C ALA A 116 -6.15 8.41 -13.89
N VAL A 117 -5.70 7.24 -13.39
CA VAL A 117 -6.18 5.94 -13.86
C VAL A 117 -7.59 5.71 -13.38
N ARG A 118 -8.51 5.40 -14.30
CA ARG A 118 -9.90 5.06 -13.97
C ARG A 118 -9.98 3.74 -13.20
N ARG A 119 -10.69 3.76 -12.07
CA ARG A 119 -10.80 2.64 -11.12
C ARG A 119 -12.09 1.84 -11.31
N TYR A 120 -12.20 1.13 -12.44
CA TYR A 120 -13.35 0.25 -12.66
C TYR A 120 -13.39 -0.85 -11.60
N LYS A 121 -14.57 -1.03 -11.00
CA LYS A 121 -14.89 -2.14 -10.10
C LYS A 121 -15.40 -3.31 -10.94
N ILE A 122 -14.60 -4.37 -11.06
CA ILE A 122 -14.88 -5.52 -11.94
C ILE A 122 -14.95 -6.80 -11.12
N GLY A 123 -15.77 -7.76 -11.56
CA GLY A 123 -15.97 -9.00 -10.80
C GLY A 123 -16.95 -8.83 -9.65
N LYS A 124 -16.94 -9.82 -8.73
CA LYS A 124 -17.91 -9.94 -7.62
C LYS A 124 -17.29 -9.78 -6.24
N VAL A 125 -15.96 -9.63 -6.16
CA VAL A 125 -15.29 -9.40 -4.88
C VAL A 125 -15.57 -7.95 -4.46
N PRO A 126 -15.99 -7.69 -3.21
CA PRO A 126 -16.37 -6.35 -2.78
C PRO A 126 -15.15 -5.41 -2.74
N TYR A 127 -15.41 -4.11 -2.85
CA TYR A 127 -14.40 -3.05 -2.86
C TYR A 127 -14.64 -2.14 -1.66
N GLY A 128 -13.59 -1.75 -0.94
CA GLY A 128 -13.72 -0.93 0.26
C GLY A 128 -14.40 -1.64 1.43
N GLU A 129 -14.40 -2.97 1.44
CA GLU A 129 -14.98 -3.79 2.51
C GLU A 129 -13.92 -4.79 2.98
N ALA A 130 -13.91 -5.06 4.29
CA ALA A 130 -12.99 -6.00 4.91
C ALA A 130 -13.34 -7.45 4.55
N ILE A 131 -12.35 -8.19 4.05
CA ILE A 131 -12.48 -9.59 3.61
C ILE A 131 -11.54 -10.46 4.46
N TYR A 132 -12.09 -11.43 5.17
CA TYR A 132 -11.35 -12.24 6.15
C TYR A 132 -11.06 -13.67 5.70
N GLY A 133 -11.85 -14.25 4.80
CA GLY A 133 -11.76 -15.67 4.41
C GLY A 133 -11.96 -15.90 2.92
N CYS A 134 -11.79 -17.15 2.50
CA CYS A 134 -12.04 -17.63 1.15
C CYS A 134 -13.51 -18.00 0.91
N LYS A 135 -13.82 -18.34 -0.34
CA LYS A 135 -15.13 -18.90 -0.71
C LYS A 135 -15.15 -20.42 -0.76
N ASP A 136 -14.01 -21.05 -1.00
CA ASP A 136 -13.89 -22.50 -1.12
C ASP A 136 -13.23 -23.06 0.15
N PRO A 137 -13.89 -23.96 0.90
CA PRO A 137 -13.37 -24.52 2.15
C PRO A 137 -12.15 -25.44 1.96
N SER A 138 -11.79 -25.79 0.73
CA SER A 138 -10.56 -26.54 0.45
C SER A 138 -9.35 -25.64 0.18
N HIS A 139 -9.52 -24.32 0.18
CA HIS A 139 -8.47 -23.35 -0.11
C HIS A 139 -7.84 -22.80 1.17
N VAL A 140 -6.52 -22.69 1.13
CA VAL A 140 -5.73 -21.87 2.06
C VAL A 140 -4.98 -20.82 1.25
N ALA A 141 -5.23 -19.54 1.55
CA ALA A 141 -4.46 -18.42 1.02
C ALA A 141 -3.40 -18.01 2.03
N MET A 142 -2.16 -18.48 1.80
CA MET A 142 -1.01 -17.98 2.54
C MET A 142 -0.60 -16.61 2.04
N THR A 143 -0.48 -15.65 2.96
CA THR A 143 -0.12 -14.27 2.63
C THR A 143 1.07 -13.79 3.43
N PHE A 144 1.91 -12.97 2.80
CA PHE A 144 3.15 -12.45 3.37
C PHE A 144 3.20 -10.93 3.21
N ASP A 145 3.38 -10.23 4.33
CA ASP A 145 3.36 -8.78 4.40
C ASP A 145 4.77 -8.20 4.56
N ASP A 146 4.88 -6.88 4.37
CA ASP A 146 6.09 -6.05 4.53
C ASP A 146 7.22 -6.25 3.52
N GLY A 147 7.23 -7.37 2.82
CA GLY A 147 8.19 -7.71 1.79
C GLY A 147 8.17 -6.79 0.55
N PRO A 148 9.07 -7.05 -0.41
CA PRO A 148 10.16 -8.01 -0.32
C PRO A 148 11.24 -7.53 0.65
N TYR A 149 12.04 -8.46 1.16
CA TYR A 149 13.21 -8.21 2.01
C TYR A 149 14.29 -9.29 1.79
N LEU A 150 15.21 -9.44 2.75
CA LEU A 150 16.39 -10.31 2.63
C LEU A 150 16.03 -11.77 2.30
N TYR A 151 14.92 -12.29 2.83
CA TYR A 151 14.59 -13.73 2.79
C TYR A 151 13.55 -14.10 1.72
N THR A 152 12.91 -13.11 1.08
CA THR A 152 11.83 -13.32 0.11
C THR A 152 12.21 -14.24 -1.04
N ASN A 153 13.43 -14.13 -1.57
CA ASN A 153 13.86 -14.98 -2.69
C ASN A 153 13.89 -16.46 -2.33
N ASP A 154 14.27 -16.77 -1.10
CA ASP A 154 14.37 -18.14 -0.60
C ASP A 154 12.99 -18.68 -0.24
N LEU A 155 12.12 -17.85 0.32
CA LEU A 155 10.70 -18.15 0.47
C LEU A 155 10.07 -18.57 -0.86
N LEU A 156 10.36 -17.86 -1.96
CA LEU A 156 9.87 -18.22 -3.29
C LEU A 156 10.38 -19.59 -3.76
N ASN A 157 11.59 -20.00 -3.37
CA ASN A 157 12.10 -21.34 -3.67
C ASN A 157 11.34 -22.40 -2.86
N ILE A 158 11.13 -22.17 -1.56
CA ILE A 158 10.36 -23.06 -0.68
C ILE A 158 8.93 -23.25 -1.22
N LEU A 159 8.25 -22.16 -1.58
CA LEU A 159 6.89 -22.25 -2.15
C LEU A 159 6.87 -23.04 -3.46
N ALA A 160 7.90 -22.89 -4.31
CA ALA A 160 8.01 -23.63 -5.57
C ALA A 160 8.23 -25.14 -5.36
N GLU A 161 9.05 -25.55 -4.39
CA GLU A 161 9.24 -26.96 -4.01
C GLU A 161 7.92 -27.62 -3.58
N TYR A 162 7.05 -26.83 -2.96
CA TYR A 162 5.73 -27.29 -2.56
C TYR A 162 4.65 -27.05 -3.64
N GLY A 163 4.98 -26.49 -4.79
CA GLY A 163 3.98 -26.15 -5.82
C GLY A 163 2.87 -25.24 -5.28
N ALA A 164 3.16 -24.46 -4.24
CA ALA A 164 2.21 -23.61 -3.54
C ALA A 164 2.13 -22.23 -4.21
N LYS A 165 0.94 -21.62 -4.22
CA LYS A 165 0.77 -20.20 -4.51
C LYS A 165 0.49 -19.44 -3.23
N ALA A 166 0.86 -18.16 -3.26
CA ALA A 166 0.80 -17.25 -2.12
C ALA A 166 0.51 -15.84 -2.63
N THR A 167 0.18 -14.94 -1.70
CA THR A 167 -0.02 -13.52 -1.99
C THR A 167 0.95 -12.67 -1.18
N PHE A 168 1.68 -11.77 -1.84
CA PHE A 168 2.64 -10.88 -1.20
C PHE A 168 2.04 -9.47 -1.15
N PHE A 169 1.77 -8.95 0.04
CA PHE A 169 1.38 -7.56 0.24
C PHE A 169 2.65 -6.73 0.40
N VAL A 170 3.00 -6.03 -0.67
CA VAL A 170 4.31 -5.39 -0.83
C VAL A 170 4.28 -3.94 -0.35
N THR A 171 5.18 -3.60 0.57
CA THR A 171 5.48 -2.21 0.95
C THR A 171 6.48 -1.59 -0.04
N GLY A 172 6.41 -0.27 -0.23
CA GLY A 172 7.18 0.45 -1.23
C GLY A 172 8.60 0.87 -0.80
N ASN A 173 8.71 1.54 0.34
CA ASN A 173 9.96 1.82 1.03
C ASN A 173 9.67 1.77 2.55
N ASN A 174 10.07 0.67 3.17
CA ASN A 174 9.80 0.33 4.56
C ASN A 174 11.06 -0.31 5.17
N LEU A 175 11.23 -0.24 6.50
CA LEU A 175 12.33 -0.90 7.24
C LEU A 175 13.73 -0.49 6.78
N GLY A 176 13.88 0.71 6.20
CA GLY A 176 15.15 1.17 5.62
C GLY A 176 15.67 0.31 4.46
N LYS A 177 14.81 -0.54 3.86
CA LYS A 177 15.22 -1.44 2.77
C LYS A 177 15.52 -0.69 1.46
N GLY A 178 15.03 0.53 1.34
CA GLY A 178 15.05 1.36 0.13
C GLY A 178 13.88 1.04 -0.80
N GLU A 179 13.68 1.92 -1.78
CA GLU A 179 12.60 1.84 -2.77
C GLU A 179 12.60 0.51 -3.54
N ILE A 180 11.45 -0.18 -3.62
CA ILE A 180 11.31 -1.49 -4.28
C ILE A 180 11.61 -1.50 -5.78
N ASP A 181 11.51 -0.35 -6.46
CA ASP A 181 11.79 -0.21 -7.89
C ASP A 181 13.19 0.35 -8.18
N SER A 182 13.99 0.58 -7.14
CA SER A 182 15.40 0.99 -7.26
C SER A 182 16.23 -0.08 -7.99
N LEU A 183 17.06 0.37 -8.93
CA LEU A 183 18.01 -0.50 -9.63
C LEU A 183 19.19 -0.96 -8.74
N ALA A 184 19.39 -0.31 -7.59
CA ALA A 184 20.45 -0.64 -6.65
C ALA A 184 20.08 -1.78 -5.68
N LYS A 185 18.83 -2.26 -5.70
CA LYS A 185 18.30 -3.24 -4.77
C LYS A 185 17.73 -4.46 -5.52
N PRO A 186 17.73 -5.66 -4.92
CA PRO A 186 17.25 -6.88 -5.59
C PRO A 186 15.72 -7.00 -5.57
N TRP A 187 15.01 -6.12 -4.88
CA TRP A 187 13.55 -6.15 -4.66
C TRP A 187 12.76 -6.31 -5.96
N ARG A 188 13.14 -5.57 -6.99
CA ARG A 188 12.56 -5.64 -8.34
C ARG A 188 12.64 -7.03 -8.95
N HIS A 189 13.76 -7.74 -8.75
CA HIS A 189 13.92 -9.11 -9.21
C HIS A 189 13.02 -10.07 -8.42
N TYR A 190 12.92 -9.91 -7.10
CA TYR A 190 12.10 -10.78 -6.26
C TYR A 190 10.62 -10.65 -6.55
N ILE A 191 10.11 -9.42 -6.70
CA ILE A 191 8.72 -9.16 -7.09
C ILE A 191 8.43 -9.72 -8.50
N THR A 192 9.36 -9.56 -9.45
CA THR A 192 9.22 -10.14 -10.80
C THR A 192 9.18 -11.66 -10.76
N LYS A 193 10.06 -12.29 -9.96
CA LYS A 193 10.09 -13.75 -9.76
C LYS A 193 8.77 -14.25 -9.17
N ALA A 194 8.27 -13.61 -8.12
CA ALA A 194 6.99 -13.94 -7.50
C ALA A 194 5.83 -13.84 -8.52
N TYR A 195 5.74 -12.72 -9.24
CA TYR A 195 4.69 -12.49 -10.24
C TYR A 195 4.71 -13.53 -11.37
N THR A 196 5.89 -13.79 -11.94
CA THR A 196 6.07 -14.73 -13.07
C THR A 196 5.88 -16.18 -12.65
N ALA A 197 6.24 -16.54 -11.41
CA ALA A 197 5.94 -17.84 -10.82
C ALA A 197 4.45 -18.03 -10.49
N GLY A 198 3.62 -16.99 -10.67
CA GLY A 198 2.17 -17.07 -10.54
C GLY A 198 1.63 -16.75 -9.15
N HIS A 199 2.46 -16.27 -8.24
CA HIS A 199 1.98 -15.66 -7.00
C HIS A 199 1.21 -14.36 -7.29
N GLN A 200 0.42 -13.92 -6.33
CA GLN A 200 -0.25 -12.63 -6.40
C GLN A 200 0.59 -11.56 -5.71
N ILE A 201 0.74 -10.41 -6.36
CA ILE A 201 1.33 -9.21 -5.78
C ILE A 201 0.17 -8.28 -5.42
N ALA A 202 0.13 -7.84 -4.18
CA ALA A 202 -0.86 -6.92 -3.64
C ALA A 202 -0.15 -5.73 -2.98
N SER A 203 -0.88 -4.64 -2.72
CA SER A 203 -0.31 -3.44 -2.12
C SER A 203 -0.36 -3.53 -0.60
N HIS A 204 0.71 -3.08 0.07
CA HIS A 204 0.74 -2.83 1.51
C HIS A 204 1.19 -1.41 1.81
N SER A 205 0.76 -0.46 0.97
CA SER A 205 1.13 0.97 1.02
C SER A 205 2.59 1.24 0.64
N TRP A 206 2.99 2.51 0.65
CA TRP A 206 4.35 2.90 0.32
C TRP A 206 5.25 2.82 1.56
N SER A 207 4.88 3.50 2.64
CA SER A 207 5.69 3.68 3.85
C SER A 207 5.30 2.77 5.02
N HIS A 208 4.23 1.97 4.89
CA HIS A 208 3.63 1.20 5.99
C HIS A 208 2.99 2.09 7.09
N ALA A 209 2.55 3.30 6.74
CA ALA A 209 1.84 4.18 7.66
C ALA A 209 0.45 3.61 8.06
N ASN A 210 0.00 3.93 9.28
CA ASN A 210 -1.34 3.59 9.76
C ASN A 210 -2.40 4.42 9.01
N PHE A 211 -3.28 3.76 8.23
CA PHE A 211 -4.25 4.47 7.39
C PHE A 211 -5.32 5.22 8.18
N ASP A 212 -5.58 4.86 9.45
CA ASP A 212 -6.52 5.58 10.31
C ASP A 212 -5.96 6.92 10.84
N GLU A 213 -4.64 7.07 10.82
CA GLU A 213 -3.96 8.30 11.22
C GLU A 213 -3.69 9.25 10.04
N LEU A 214 -3.94 8.78 8.82
CA LEU A 214 -3.72 9.53 7.59
C LEU A 214 -5.00 10.24 7.12
N THR A 215 -4.82 11.44 6.57
CA THR A 215 -5.89 12.08 5.79
C THR A 215 -6.20 11.27 4.51
N PRO A 216 -7.40 11.40 3.91
CA PRO A 216 -7.71 10.73 2.64
C PRO A 216 -6.74 11.04 1.50
N TRP A 217 -6.13 12.23 1.51
CA TRP A 217 -5.11 12.61 0.53
C TRP A 217 -3.80 11.86 0.77
N GLU A 218 -3.38 11.69 2.03
CA GLU A 218 -2.18 10.91 2.38
C GLU A 218 -2.37 9.43 2.10
N GLN A 219 -3.54 8.86 2.44
CA GLN A 219 -3.92 7.48 2.08
C GLN A 219 -3.80 7.25 0.57
N LYS A 220 -4.32 8.19 -0.25
CA LYS A 220 -4.18 8.14 -1.71
C LYS A 220 -2.73 8.21 -2.16
N ARG A 221 -1.94 9.10 -1.56
CA ARG A 221 -0.52 9.28 -1.90
C ARG A 221 0.29 8.01 -1.61
N GLU A 222 0.04 7.35 -0.49
CA GLU A 222 0.62 6.05 -0.13
C GLU A 222 0.36 4.99 -1.21
N LEU A 223 -0.90 4.87 -1.63
CA LEU A 223 -1.29 3.90 -2.65
C LEU A 223 -0.70 4.26 -4.02
N TYR A 224 -0.78 5.52 -4.45
CA TYR A 224 -0.24 5.93 -5.75
C TYR A 224 1.27 5.71 -5.86
N LYS A 225 2.05 6.00 -4.81
CA LYS A 225 3.49 5.74 -4.82
C LYS A 225 3.77 4.24 -4.96
N ASN A 226 3.11 3.40 -4.17
CA ASN A 226 3.26 1.94 -4.27
C ASN A 226 2.84 1.41 -5.65
N GLU A 227 1.73 1.91 -6.21
CA GLU A 227 1.28 1.59 -7.56
C GLU A 227 2.30 1.99 -8.63
N MET A 228 2.87 3.20 -8.56
CA MET A 228 3.89 3.67 -9.51
C MET A 228 5.11 2.75 -9.52
N ALA A 229 5.61 2.37 -8.33
CA ALA A 229 6.72 1.44 -8.22
C ALA A 229 6.37 0.06 -8.78
N LEU A 230 5.17 -0.47 -8.48
CA LEU A 230 4.73 -1.77 -9.02
C LEU A 230 4.52 -1.73 -10.55
N VAL A 231 4.00 -0.62 -11.10
CA VAL A 231 3.96 -0.41 -12.56
C VAL A 231 5.36 -0.46 -13.15
N ASN A 232 6.33 0.20 -12.50
CA ASN A 232 7.71 0.15 -12.97
C ASN A 232 8.20 -1.29 -13.02
N ILE A 233 7.88 -2.14 -12.04
CA ILE A 233 8.41 -3.52 -11.93
C ILE A 233 7.68 -4.52 -12.83
N ILE A 234 6.35 -4.62 -12.74
CA ILE A 234 5.54 -5.65 -13.41
C ILE A 234 4.61 -5.10 -14.51
N GLY A 235 4.70 -3.79 -14.82
CA GLY A 235 3.89 -3.13 -15.85
C GLY A 235 2.40 -2.95 -15.47
N LYS A 236 2.05 -3.26 -14.23
CA LYS A 236 0.69 -3.25 -13.68
C LYS A 236 0.72 -2.90 -12.20
N PHE A 237 -0.41 -2.52 -11.65
CA PHE A 237 -0.55 -2.28 -10.21
C PHE A 237 -1.76 -3.03 -9.64
N PRO A 238 -1.75 -3.41 -8.36
CA PRO A 238 -2.75 -4.29 -7.77
C PRO A 238 -4.10 -3.61 -7.55
N ALA A 239 -5.16 -4.40 -7.57
CA ALA A 239 -6.51 -4.03 -7.08
C ALA A 239 -6.76 -4.59 -5.66
N TYR A 240 -5.76 -5.20 -5.03
CA TYR A 240 -5.81 -5.79 -3.71
C TYR A 240 -4.89 -5.03 -2.76
N PHE A 241 -5.38 -4.75 -1.55
CA PHE A 241 -4.65 -4.03 -0.53
C PHE A 241 -4.94 -4.63 0.85
N ARG A 242 -3.91 -4.70 1.68
CA ARG A 242 -4.06 -4.92 3.12
C ARG A 242 -3.64 -3.66 3.85
N PRO A 243 -4.47 -3.11 4.76
CA PRO A 243 -4.06 -1.97 5.58
C PRO A 243 -2.94 -2.35 6.55
N PRO A 244 -1.85 -1.56 6.63
CA PRO A 244 -0.87 -1.68 7.71
C PRO A 244 -1.56 -1.72 9.08
N TYR A 245 -1.05 -2.57 9.99
CA TYR A 245 -1.59 -2.78 11.34
C TYR A 245 -3.06 -3.24 11.39
N SER A 246 -3.64 -3.67 10.27
CA SER A 246 -5.07 -3.97 10.16
C SER A 246 -5.97 -2.78 10.54
N ALA A 247 -5.44 -1.55 10.48
CA ALA A 247 -6.10 -0.32 10.88
C ALA A 247 -6.68 0.41 9.66
N CYS A 248 -8.00 0.34 9.51
CA CYS A 248 -8.75 0.96 8.42
C CYS A 248 -10.25 1.06 8.77
N GLY A 249 -10.64 2.14 9.41
CA GLY A 249 -12.02 2.53 9.67
C GLY A 249 -12.72 3.13 8.45
N ASP A 250 -13.90 3.70 8.67
CA ASP A 250 -14.83 4.12 7.61
C ASP A 250 -14.21 5.08 6.59
N ILE A 251 -13.39 6.04 7.04
CA ILE A 251 -12.72 7.00 6.15
C ILE A 251 -11.71 6.29 5.24
N CYS A 252 -10.92 5.38 5.82
CA CYS A 252 -9.97 4.56 5.07
C CYS A 252 -10.69 3.65 4.06
N LEU A 253 -11.73 2.92 4.51
CA LEU A 253 -12.53 2.03 3.66
C LEU A 253 -13.19 2.79 2.50
N ALA A 254 -13.75 3.98 2.74
CA ALA A 254 -14.32 4.83 1.69
C ALA A 254 -13.27 5.29 0.68
N THR A 255 -12.06 5.65 1.13
CA THR A 255 -10.94 5.98 0.23
C THR A 255 -10.54 4.77 -0.62
N LEU A 256 -10.41 3.59 -0.01
CA LEU A 256 -10.08 2.35 -0.70
C LEU A 256 -11.18 1.96 -1.69
N GLU A 257 -12.45 2.16 -1.35
CA GLU A 257 -13.58 1.96 -2.25
C GLU A 257 -13.47 2.87 -3.49
N GLN A 258 -13.19 4.16 -3.28
CA GLN A 258 -13.02 5.14 -4.36
C GLN A 258 -11.85 4.75 -5.28
N LEU A 259 -10.77 4.25 -4.70
CA LEU A 259 -9.62 3.73 -5.45
C LEU A 259 -9.84 2.32 -6.00
N GLY A 260 -10.97 1.70 -5.69
CA GLY A 260 -11.36 0.35 -6.08
C GLY A 260 -10.37 -0.70 -5.59
N TYR A 261 -10.06 -0.71 -4.30
CA TYR A 261 -9.28 -1.78 -3.68
C TYR A 261 -10.19 -2.81 -3.00
N HIS A 262 -9.89 -4.09 -3.19
CA HIS A 262 -10.34 -5.17 -2.32
C HIS A 262 -9.51 -5.12 -1.03
N VAL A 263 -10.15 -5.04 0.14
CA VAL A 263 -9.47 -4.82 1.42
C VAL A 263 -9.34 -6.16 2.15
N ILE A 264 -8.11 -6.67 2.22
CA ILE A 264 -7.85 -8.04 2.67
C ILE A 264 -7.32 -8.05 4.09
N TYR A 265 -8.04 -8.74 4.96
CA TYR A 265 -7.65 -9.09 6.32
C TYR A 265 -7.23 -10.56 6.34
N PHE A 266 -7.53 -11.28 7.43
CA PHE A 266 -7.19 -12.68 7.65
C PHE A 266 -8.09 -13.24 8.75
N ASP A 267 -8.38 -14.53 8.69
CA ASP A 267 -9.07 -15.28 9.73
C ASP A 267 -8.11 -16.20 10.52
N PHE A 268 -6.83 -16.19 10.14
CA PHE A 268 -5.76 -16.90 10.82
C PHE A 268 -4.49 -16.05 10.94
N ASP A 269 -4.11 -15.72 12.16
CA ASP A 269 -2.82 -15.10 12.49
C ASP A 269 -1.84 -16.15 13.03
N THR A 270 -0.65 -16.19 12.46
CA THR A 270 0.42 -17.07 12.94
C THR A 270 1.22 -16.46 14.10
N GLU A 271 1.02 -15.17 14.36
CA GLU A 271 1.76 -14.36 15.33
C GLU A 271 3.28 -14.43 15.12
N ASP A 272 3.74 -14.67 13.89
CA ASP A 272 5.15 -14.89 13.57
C ASP A 272 6.05 -13.70 13.94
N TYR A 273 5.50 -12.50 13.87
CA TYR A 273 6.14 -11.26 14.28
C TYR A 273 6.37 -11.16 15.80
N LEU A 274 5.58 -11.85 16.63
CA LEU A 274 5.82 -11.98 18.08
C LEU A 274 6.86 -13.05 18.39
N HIS A 275 7.05 -14.01 17.49
CA HIS A 275 7.82 -15.24 17.69
C HIS A 275 8.98 -15.39 16.70
N SER A 276 9.61 -14.27 16.33
CA SER A 276 10.56 -14.20 15.21
C SER A 276 11.98 -14.69 15.50
N THR A 277 12.23 -15.31 16.67
CA THR A 277 13.55 -15.81 17.09
C THR A 277 13.59 -17.34 17.16
N ALA A 278 14.79 -17.93 17.15
CA ALA A 278 14.94 -19.39 17.17
C ALA A 278 14.30 -20.04 18.41
N ASP A 279 14.30 -19.33 19.55
CA ASP A 279 13.76 -19.82 20.82
C ASP A 279 12.23 -19.68 20.89
N THR A 280 11.65 -18.71 20.17
CA THR A 280 10.23 -18.39 20.26
C THR A 280 9.39 -18.97 19.12
N ILE A 281 9.97 -19.27 17.95
CA ILE A 281 9.22 -19.70 16.74
C ILE A 281 8.38 -20.97 16.94
N GLN A 282 8.71 -21.80 17.92
CA GLN A 282 7.89 -22.97 18.26
C GLN A 282 6.46 -22.58 18.64
N GLN A 283 6.25 -21.40 19.24
CA GLN A 283 4.92 -20.91 19.62
C GLN A 283 4.04 -20.67 18.39
N SER A 284 4.55 -20.04 17.33
CA SER A 284 3.82 -19.91 16.05
C SER A 284 3.53 -21.26 15.40
N LYS A 285 4.41 -22.26 15.53
CA LYS A 285 4.14 -23.62 15.04
C LYS A 285 3.02 -24.29 15.84
N ASP A 286 2.99 -24.09 17.16
CA ASP A 286 1.95 -24.62 18.03
C ASP A 286 0.59 -23.97 17.72
N ILE A 287 0.57 -22.66 17.41
CA ILE A 287 -0.60 -21.94 16.90
C ILE A 287 -1.10 -22.58 15.58
N VAL A 288 -0.20 -22.86 14.64
CA VAL A 288 -0.55 -23.55 13.37
C VAL A 288 -1.15 -24.93 13.63
N ASN A 289 -0.56 -25.73 14.53
CA ASN A 289 -1.11 -27.04 14.89
C ASN A 289 -2.52 -26.91 15.47
N ALA A 290 -2.68 -26.09 16.51
CA ALA A 290 -3.95 -25.90 17.20
C ALA A 290 -5.06 -25.45 16.24
N TYR A 291 -4.73 -24.55 15.30
CA TYR A 291 -5.66 -24.06 14.30
C TYR A 291 -6.08 -25.16 13.31
N PHE A 292 -5.12 -25.90 12.75
CA PHE A 292 -5.42 -26.90 11.72
C PHE A 292 -5.92 -28.24 12.27
N ASP A 293 -5.68 -28.58 13.53
CA ASP A 293 -6.16 -29.81 14.16
C ASP A 293 -7.69 -29.90 14.21
N GLN A 294 -8.37 -28.75 14.25
CA GLN A 294 -9.83 -28.66 14.34
C GLN A 294 -10.50 -28.39 12.98
N ARG A 295 -9.74 -28.39 11.87
CA ARG A 295 -10.22 -27.96 10.55
C ARG A 295 -10.00 -29.02 9.46
N ASP A 296 -10.91 -29.06 8.49
CA ASP A 296 -10.83 -29.92 7.32
C ASP A 296 -11.21 -29.21 6.00
N THR A 297 -10.85 -29.85 4.89
CA THR A 297 -11.07 -29.33 3.53
C THR A 297 -12.53 -29.30 3.08
N LYS A 298 -13.47 -29.80 3.90
CA LYS A 298 -14.90 -29.83 3.59
C LYS A 298 -15.64 -28.62 4.13
N SER A 299 -15.11 -28.02 5.19
CA SER A 299 -15.85 -27.04 5.99
C SER A 299 -15.07 -25.77 6.33
N SER A 300 -13.74 -25.76 6.17
CA SER A 300 -12.89 -24.73 6.75
C SER A 300 -11.90 -24.18 5.74
N ASP A 301 -12.18 -23.03 5.16
CA ASP A 301 -11.15 -22.27 4.43
C ASP A 301 -10.16 -21.61 5.39
N THR A 302 -9.12 -20.97 4.84
CA THR A 302 -8.20 -20.13 5.62
C THR A 302 -7.58 -19.04 4.75
N LEU A 303 -7.54 -17.83 5.28
CA LEU A 303 -6.74 -16.74 4.77
C LEU A 303 -5.77 -16.33 5.89
N SER A 304 -4.50 -16.67 5.72
CA SER A 304 -3.50 -16.53 6.79
C SER A 304 -2.60 -15.33 6.60
N ILE A 305 -2.19 -14.67 7.69
CA ILE A 305 -1.14 -13.64 7.70
C ILE A 305 0.18 -14.19 8.28
N GLN A 306 1.29 -13.80 7.64
CA GLN A 306 2.70 -14.01 7.99
C GLN A 306 3.52 -12.83 7.44
N HIS A 307 4.80 -12.73 7.81
CA HIS A 307 5.69 -11.65 7.37
C HIS A 307 7.02 -12.23 6.86
N ASP A 308 7.32 -12.08 5.56
CA ASP A 308 8.52 -12.67 4.94
C ASP A 308 9.81 -11.88 5.21
N ILE A 309 9.71 -10.82 6.02
CA ILE A 309 10.82 -10.04 6.55
C ILE A 309 11.54 -10.76 7.70
N HIS A 310 10.92 -11.77 8.32
CA HIS A 310 11.47 -12.51 9.46
C HIS A 310 12.17 -13.80 9.02
N TYR A 311 13.40 -14.00 9.49
CA TYR A 311 14.20 -15.19 9.20
C TYR A 311 13.46 -16.48 9.57
N GLN A 312 12.90 -16.53 10.78
CA GLN A 312 12.23 -17.72 11.30
C GLN A 312 10.91 -18.02 10.58
N THR A 313 10.19 -17.00 10.11
CA THR A 313 9.01 -17.19 9.28
C THR A 313 9.36 -17.92 7.99
N VAL A 314 10.39 -17.46 7.29
CA VAL A 314 10.80 -18.05 6.01
C VAL A 314 11.41 -19.45 6.18
N TYR A 315 12.44 -19.58 7.02
CA TYR A 315 13.24 -20.81 7.05
C TYR A 315 12.71 -21.89 8.00
N ASN A 316 11.70 -21.60 8.83
CA ASN A 316 11.24 -22.52 9.86
C ASN A 316 9.72 -22.70 9.86
N LEU A 317 8.96 -21.61 9.95
CA LEU A 317 7.50 -21.68 10.03
C LEU A 317 6.86 -22.05 8.69
N THR A 318 7.32 -21.46 7.59
CA THR A 318 6.71 -21.64 6.27
C THR A 318 6.67 -23.11 5.87
N GLU A 319 7.83 -23.79 5.84
CA GLU A 319 7.88 -25.20 5.41
C GLU A 319 7.05 -26.10 6.34
N TYR A 320 7.05 -25.80 7.64
CA TYR A 320 6.24 -26.50 8.64
C TYR A 320 4.73 -26.39 8.34
N SER A 321 4.23 -25.17 8.13
CA SER A 321 2.84 -24.90 7.79
C SER A 321 2.43 -25.55 6.47
N LEU A 322 3.30 -25.47 5.44
CA LEU A 322 3.07 -26.09 4.14
C LEU A 322 2.88 -27.61 4.25
N LYS A 323 3.69 -28.30 5.07
CA LYS A 323 3.57 -29.75 5.32
C LYS A 323 2.21 -30.09 5.93
N ILE A 324 1.78 -29.37 6.96
CA ILE A 324 0.49 -29.59 7.65
C ILE A 324 -0.67 -29.40 6.69
N MET A 325 -0.71 -28.27 6.00
CA MET A 325 -1.81 -27.93 5.08
C MET A 325 -1.92 -28.95 3.94
N LYS A 326 -0.80 -29.38 3.37
CA LYS A 326 -0.78 -30.44 2.34
C LYS A 326 -1.21 -31.80 2.86
N GLN A 327 -0.75 -32.21 4.05
CA GLN A 327 -1.14 -33.49 4.65
C GLN A 327 -2.65 -33.54 4.89
N LYS A 328 -3.28 -32.41 5.23
CA LYS A 328 -4.73 -32.27 5.37
C LYS A 328 -5.48 -32.14 4.03
N GLY A 329 -4.77 -32.02 2.91
CA GLY A 329 -5.33 -31.99 1.57
C GLY A 329 -5.76 -30.60 1.07
N TYR A 330 -5.37 -29.52 1.75
CA TYR A 330 -5.68 -28.17 1.31
C TYR A 330 -4.96 -27.80 0.01
N LYS A 331 -5.61 -26.96 -0.80
CA LYS A 331 -4.98 -26.30 -1.95
C LYS A 331 -4.43 -24.94 -1.51
N LEU A 332 -3.16 -24.72 -1.78
CA LEU A 332 -2.47 -23.47 -1.45
C LEU A 332 -2.53 -22.51 -2.63
N VAL A 333 -3.37 -21.49 -2.50
CA VAL A 333 -3.81 -20.63 -3.59
C VAL A 333 -3.50 -19.16 -3.31
N THR A 334 -3.59 -18.32 -4.33
CA THR A 334 -3.58 -16.86 -4.15
C THR A 334 -4.87 -16.36 -3.50
N VAL A 335 -4.87 -15.15 -2.94
CA VAL A 335 -6.09 -14.52 -2.36
C VAL A 335 -7.16 -14.36 -3.44
N GLY A 336 -6.77 -13.97 -4.66
CA GLY A 336 -7.69 -13.88 -5.79
C GLY A 336 -8.40 -15.19 -6.11
N GLU A 337 -7.65 -16.31 -6.18
CA GLU A 337 -8.23 -17.65 -6.35
C GLU A 337 -9.10 -18.09 -5.16
N CYS A 338 -8.64 -17.82 -3.94
CA CYS A 338 -9.37 -18.01 -2.69
C CYS A 338 -10.75 -17.32 -2.71
N LEU A 339 -10.85 -16.14 -3.33
CA LEU A 339 -12.10 -15.37 -3.46
C LEU A 339 -12.89 -15.66 -4.75
N GLY A 340 -12.40 -16.57 -5.59
CA GLY A 340 -12.99 -16.90 -6.88
C GLY A 340 -12.92 -15.76 -7.91
N ASP A 341 -11.92 -14.88 -7.79
CA ASP A 341 -11.70 -13.76 -8.71
C ASP A 341 -10.69 -14.15 -9.81
N PRO A 342 -11.05 -14.02 -11.11
CA PRO A 342 -10.12 -14.30 -12.19
C PRO A 342 -8.85 -13.46 -12.13
N LYS A 343 -7.69 -14.05 -12.46
CA LYS A 343 -6.38 -13.38 -12.46
C LYS A 343 -6.31 -12.08 -13.27
N SER A 344 -7.17 -11.92 -14.28
CA SER A 344 -7.29 -10.67 -15.05
C SER A 344 -7.78 -9.48 -14.23
N ASN A 345 -8.44 -9.72 -13.09
CA ASN A 345 -9.05 -8.70 -12.26
C ASN A 345 -8.14 -8.23 -11.12
N TRP A 346 -7.10 -9.01 -10.78
CA TRP A 346 -6.21 -8.71 -9.66
C TRP A 346 -5.37 -7.45 -9.87
N TYR A 347 -5.26 -6.99 -11.12
CA TYR A 347 -4.38 -5.89 -11.50
C TYR A 347 -5.03 -4.95 -12.51
N ARG A 348 -4.54 -3.71 -12.51
CA ARG A 348 -4.83 -2.68 -13.50
C ARG A 348 -3.58 -2.35 -14.30
N SER A 349 -3.76 -1.92 -15.54
CA SER A 349 -2.66 -1.56 -16.45
C SER A 349 -2.52 -0.05 -16.55
N TRP A 350 -1.29 0.44 -16.71
CA TRP A 350 -1.02 1.87 -16.94
C TRP A 350 0.30 2.10 -17.71
N PRO A 351 0.33 3.04 -18.69
CA PRO A 351 -0.82 3.69 -19.33
C PRO A 351 -1.67 2.66 -20.07
N ASP A 352 -2.99 2.82 -20.04
CA ASP A 352 -3.92 1.95 -20.78
C ASP A 352 -3.49 1.95 -22.26
N LYS A 353 -2.78 0.92 -22.71
CA LYS A 353 -2.70 0.65 -24.14
C LYS A 353 -4.13 0.24 -24.52
N PRO A 354 -4.81 0.97 -25.40
CA PRO A 354 -6.17 0.62 -25.78
C PRO A 354 -6.19 -0.85 -26.19
N LYS A 355 -7.05 -1.64 -25.53
CA LYS A 355 -7.35 -2.99 -25.98
C LYS A 355 -8.00 -2.80 -27.35
N ASN A 356 -7.27 -3.10 -28.43
CA ASN A 356 -7.87 -3.21 -29.76
C ASN A 356 -9.06 -4.15 -29.62
N ARG A 357 -10.27 -3.59 -29.77
CA ARG A 357 -11.52 -4.35 -29.82
C ARG A 357 -11.64 -5.02 -31.16
#